data_AF-A0A9W5TJY6-F1
#
_entry.id   AF-A0A9W5TJY6-F1
#
_cell.length_a   1.000
_cell.length_b   1.000
_cell.length_c   1.000
_cell.angle_alpha   90.00
_cell.angle_beta   90.00
_cell.angle_gamma   90.00
#
_symmetry.space_group_name_H-M   'P 1'
#
loop_
_entity.id
_entity.type
_entity.pdbx_description
1 polymer ?
#
loop_
_entity_poly.entity_id
_entity_poly.type
_entity_poly.pdbx_seq_one_letter_code
_entity_poly.pdbx_strand_id
1 'polypeptide(L)'
;MTGPSATEADEKPGFLDRMRARMPWFDHVMRAQERYASSKGDFYAAGITYFTIFALFPLLMVGFAVGGFVLASRPELIVEIEEQIRANVSGDLGQQLIELMESAIESRATVGIIGLATAAWAGLGWMNNLREALSQMWGLYRDELPGFVKKKLSDLLALVSLFLASVLTLALTALGNTTVIQDILMWFGFPDSTALSVLLRVASIAISILVSWLLFTYVIARLPRESVSLRSSMRAGLIAAVGFEIFKLVASIYLKSVLTGPAGATFGPVLGLMVFAYITARLVLFSTAWAATLPENMGEEPVPAPGPAVINNRIIHRPGLRPWQAAAAVAAGAAGALSLSRWRQR
;
A
#
# COMPACT_ATOMS: atom_id res chain seq x y z
N MET A 1 16.50 -49.93 -0.20
CA MET A 1 15.06 -49.82 0.10
C MET A 1 14.92 -49.37 1.54
N THR A 2 14.90 -48.06 1.76
CA THR A 2 14.63 -47.45 3.07
C THR A 2 13.17 -47.02 3.06
N GLY A 3 12.33 -47.74 3.80
CA GLY A 3 10.91 -47.42 3.93
C GLY A 3 10.71 -46.05 4.60
N PRO A 4 9.57 -45.38 4.35
CA PRO A 4 9.27 -44.10 4.99
C PRO A 4 9.12 -44.30 6.51
N SER A 5 9.82 -43.48 7.28
CA SER A 5 9.74 -43.43 8.74
C SER A 5 8.34 -42.98 9.17
N ALA A 6 7.64 -43.86 9.87
CA ALA A 6 6.32 -43.63 10.47
C ALA A 6 6.42 -42.69 11.70
N THR A 7 6.65 -41.40 11.45
CA THR A 7 6.63 -40.34 12.48
C THR A 7 5.79 -39.12 12.08
N GLU A 8 4.88 -39.24 11.12
CA GLU A 8 3.77 -38.28 10.95
C GLU A 8 2.57 -38.77 11.77
N ALA A 9 2.74 -38.82 13.08
CA ALA A 9 1.67 -39.07 14.02
C ALA A 9 0.84 -37.79 14.17
N ASP A 10 -0.22 -37.68 13.37
CA ASP A 10 -1.55 -37.14 13.71
C ASP A 10 -1.57 -36.14 14.90
N GLU A 11 -0.94 -34.98 14.73
CA GLU A 11 -1.06 -33.88 15.68
C GLU A 11 -2.48 -33.34 15.59
N LYS A 12 -3.28 -33.57 16.64
CA LYS A 12 -4.66 -33.06 16.71
C LYS A 12 -4.65 -31.57 16.36
N PRO A 13 -5.48 -31.10 15.42
CA PRO A 13 -5.45 -29.72 14.96
C PRO A 13 -5.60 -28.79 16.15
N GLY A 14 -4.69 -27.80 16.24
CA GLY A 14 -4.66 -26.84 17.32
C GLY A 14 -6.00 -26.12 17.46
N PHE A 15 -6.22 -25.45 18.59
CA PHE A 15 -7.43 -24.63 18.77
C PHE A 15 -7.62 -23.61 17.62
N LEU A 16 -6.52 -23.03 17.13
CA LEU A 16 -6.51 -22.11 16.00
C LEU A 16 -6.90 -22.78 14.68
N ASP A 17 -6.40 -23.98 14.40
CA ASP A 17 -6.72 -24.72 13.15
C ASP A 17 -8.20 -25.11 13.11
N ARG A 18 -8.76 -25.49 14.26
CA ARG A 18 -10.20 -25.75 14.39
C ARG A 18 -11.04 -24.48 14.19
N MET A 19 -10.58 -23.32 14.65
CA MET A 19 -11.28 -22.05 14.41
C MET A 19 -11.19 -21.61 12.95
N ARG A 20 -10.03 -21.78 12.29
CA ARG A 20 -9.85 -21.52 10.86
C ARG A 20 -10.78 -22.39 10.02
N ALA A 21 -10.86 -23.69 10.32
CA ALA A 21 -11.76 -24.61 9.63
C ALA A 21 -13.26 -24.28 9.81
N ARG A 22 -13.63 -23.66 10.94
CA ARG A 22 -15.03 -23.35 11.26
C ARG A 22 -15.51 -21.99 10.73
N MET A 23 -14.61 -21.02 10.58
CA MET A 23 -14.95 -19.64 10.22
C MET A 23 -14.14 -19.15 9.02
N PRO A 24 -14.70 -19.22 7.79
CA PRO A 24 -13.99 -18.83 6.57
C PRO A 24 -13.48 -17.38 6.58
N TRP A 25 -14.20 -16.46 7.22
CA TRP A 25 -13.79 -15.07 7.35
C TRP A 25 -12.55 -14.93 8.24
N PHE A 26 -12.47 -15.70 9.33
CA PHE A 26 -11.35 -15.66 10.28
C PHE A 26 -10.11 -16.29 9.67
N ASP A 27 -10.28 -17.38 8.93
CA ASP A 27 -9.20 -17.98 8.15
C ASP A 27 -8.62 -17.00 7.13
N HIS A 28 -9.47 -16.21 6.46
CA HIS A 28 -9.00 -15.18 5.54
C HIS A 28 -8.27 -14.03 6.26
N VAL A 29 -8.77 -13.55 7.41
CA VAL A 29 -8.04 -12.60 8.27
C VAL A 29 -6.65 -13.12 8.60
N MET A 30 -6.56 -14.39 8.98
CA MET A 30 -5.30 -14.99 9.38
C MET A 30 -4.34 -15.16 8.20
N ARG A 31 -4.83 -15.58 7.02
CA ARG A 31 -4.03 -15.62 5.79
C ARG A 31 -3.52 -14.23 5.39
N ALA A 32 -4.36 -13.21 5.51
CA ALA A 32 -3.96 -11.82 5.25
C ALA A 32 -2.88 -11.36 6.24
N GLN A 33 -3.00 -11.72 7.52
CA GLN A 33 -2.01 -11.43 8.55
C GLN A 33 -0.69 -12.17 8.32
N GLU A 34 -0.74 -13.45 7.92
CA GLU A 34 0.45 -14.24 7.56
C GLU A 34 1.16 -13.63 6.35
N ARG A 35 0.41 -13.24 5.30
CA ARG A 35 0.96 -12.52 4.15
C ARG A 35 1.61 -11.20 4.58
N TYR A 36 0.91 -10.38 5.35
CA TYR A 36 1.42 -9.11 5.88
C TYR A 36 2.73 -9.29 6.65
N ALA A 37 2.80 -10.30 7.53
CA ALA A 37 4.01 -10.61 8.29
C ALA A 37 5.14 -11.12 7.38
N SER A 38 4.86 -12.06 6.48
CA SER A 38 5.85 -12.62 5.54
C SER A 38 6.45 -11.56 4.60
N SER A 39 5.65 -10.57 4.20
CA SER A 39 6.06 -9.45 3.36
C SER A 39 6.66 -8.28 4.16
N LYS A 40 6.97 -8.46 5.45
CA LYS A 40 7.55 -7.44 6.34
C LYS A 40 6.70 -6.16 6.43
N GLY A 41 5.39 -6.30 6.50
CA GLY A 41 4.44 -5.18 6.50
C GLY A 41 4.71 -4.12 7.56
N ASP A 42 5.09 -4.51 8.79
CA ASP A 42 5.39 -3.57 9.87
C ASP A 42 6.66 -2.74 9.58
N PHE A 43 7.67 -3.33 8.94
CA PHE A 43 8.88 -2.64 8.53
C PHE A 43 8.58 -1.60 7.45
N TYR A 44 7.77 -1.96 6.45
CA TYR A 44 7.32 -1.01 5.43
C TYR A 44 6.44 0.10 6.02
N ALA A 45 5.54 -0.21 6.96
CA ALA A 45 4.74 0.79 7.64
C ALA A 45 5.61 1.80 8.42
N ALA A 46 6.65 1.33 9.11
CA ALA A 46 7.63 2.18 9.78
C ALA A 46 8.41 3.06 8.78
N GLY A 47 8.84 2.49 7.65
CA GLY A 47 9.51 3.23 6.57
C GLY A 47 8.63 4.33 5.98
N ILE A 48 7.37 4.00 5.64
CA ILE A 48 6.40 4.98 5.13
C ILE A 48 6.18 6.10 6.15
N THR A 49 6.12 5.77 7.45
CA THR A 49 5.99 6.76 8.53
C THR A 49 7.15 7.75 8.50
N TYR A 50 8.40 7.25 8.49
CA TYR A 50 9.59 8.09 8.38
C TYR A 50 9.54 9.04 7.18
N PHE A 51 9.24 8.50 5.98
CA PHE A 51 9.15 9.32 4.78
C PHE A 51 7.98 10.31 4.82
N THR A 52 6.87 9.99 5.52
CA THR A 52 5.71 10.88 5.67
C THR A 52 6.08 12.09 6.50
N ILE A 53 6.73 11.88 7.65
CA ILE A 53 7.20 12.97 8.51
C ILE A 53 8.22 13.83 7.76
N PHE A 54 9.17 13.19 7.07
CA PHE A 54 10.19 13.89 6.31
C PHE A 54 9.59 14.74 5.17
N ALA A 55 8.58 14.23 4.46
CA ALA A 55 7.88 14.95 3.41
C ALA A 55 6.95 16.06 3.93
N LEU A 56 6.61 16.07 5.22
CA LEU A 56 5.76 17.09 5.79
C LEU A 56 6.45 18.45 5.85
N PHE A 57 7.75 18.53 6.15
CA PHE A 57 8.44 19.82 6.26
C PHE A 57 8.43 20.62 4.95
N PRO A 58 8.82 20.04 3.78
CA PRO A 58 8.70 20.76 2.52
C PRO A 58 7.25 21.10 2.16
N LEU A 59 6.30 20.24 2.51
CA LEU A 59 4.88 20.48 2.25
C LEU A 59 4.35 21.65 3.09
N LEU A 60 4.79 21.79 4.34
CA LEU A 60 4.52 22.94 5.18
C LEU A 60 5.17 24.21 4.62
N MET A 61 6.39 24.14 4.08
CA MET A 61 7.01 25.28 3.39
C MET A 61 6.20 25.73 2.18
N VAL A 62 5.68 24.78 1.39
CA VAL A 62 4.77 25.09 0.28
C VAL A 62 3.48 25.73 0.79
N GLY A 63 2.87 25.19 1.86
CA GLY A 63 1.69 25.77 2.49
C GLY A 63 1.93 27.19 3.01
N PHE A 64 3.07 27.43 3.65
CA PHE A 64 3.51 28.73 4.14
C PHE A 64 3.69 29.74 3.01
N ALA A 65 4.34 29.33 1.91
CA ALA A 65 4.49 30.15 0.73
C ALA A 65 3.14 30.49 0.07
N VAL A 66 2.24 29.51 -0.07
CA VAL A 66 0.89 29.72 -0.59
C VAL A 66 0.13 30.73 0.28
N GLY A 67 0.19 30.58 1.61
CA GLY A 67 -0.36 31.56 2.55
C GLY A 67 0.22 32.95 2.32
N GLY A 68 1.55 33.08 2.24
CA GLY A 68 2.24 34.33 1.95
C GLY A 68 1.80 34.99 0.63
N PHE A 69 1.59 34.21 -0.44
CA PHE A 69 1.06 34.74 -1.71
C PHE A 69 -0.40 35.20 -1.62
N VAL A 70 -1.24 34.47 -0.89
CA VAL A 70 -2.65 34.83 -0.68
C VAL A 70 -2.75 36.10 0.16
N LEU A 71 -2.01 36.20 1.27
CA LEU A 71 -2.00 37.36 2.16
C LEU A 71 -1.41 38.59 1.44
N ALA A 72 -0.32 38.42 0.70
CA ALA A 72 0.27 39.50 -0.10
C ALA A 72 -0.72 40.13 -1.11
N SER A 73 -1.71 39.34 -1.54
CA SER A 73 -2.74 39.78 -2.48
C SER A 73 -3.95 40.45 -1.79
N ARG A 74 -4.01 40.43 -0.44
CA ARG A 74 -5.15 40.92 0.35
C ARG A 74 -4.68 41.68 1.60
N PRO A 75 -4.26 42.95 1.45
CA PRO A 75 -3.76 43.76 2.56
C PRO A 75 -4.77 43.94 3.69
N GLU A 76 -6.07 44.00 3.36
CA GLU A 76 -7.16 44.13 4.33
C GLU A 76 -7.23 42.93 5.29
N LEU A 77 -6.98 41.71 4.79
CA LEU A 77 -6.95 40.51 5.63
C LEU A 77 -5.75 40.49 6.58
N ILE A 78 -4.63 41.10 6.20
CA ILE A 78 -3.44 41.18 7.06
C ILE A 78 -3.79 42.00 8.31
N VAL A 79 -4.40 43.17 8.11
CA VAL A 79 -4.80 44.06 9.21
C VAL A 79 -5.83 43.38 10.13
N GLU A 80 -6.84 42.72 9.56
CA GLU A 80 -7.85 42.01 10.34
C GLU A 80 -7.25 40.86 11.16
N ILE A 81 -6.32 40.09 10.57
CA ILE A 81 -5.62 39.01 11.26
C ILE A 81 -4.73 39.57 12.38
N GLU A 82 -3.98 40.65 12.14
CA GLU A 82 -3.18 41.29 13.18
C GLU A 82 -4.02 41.79 14.35
N GLU A 83 -5.14 42.46 14.07
CA GLU A 83 -6.05 42.95 15.10
C GLU A 83 -6.61 41.79 15.91
N GLN A 84 -7.02 40.69 15.27
CA GLN A 84 -7.46 39.49 15.98
C GLN A 84 -6.35 38.85 16.82
N ILE A 85 -5.11 38.78 16.32
CA ILE A 85 -3.97 38.24 17.08
C ILE A 85 -3.72 39.11 18.32
N ARG A 86 -3.63 40.43 18.15
CA ARG A 86 -3.40 41.36 19.27
C ARG A 86 -4.54 41.34 20.28
N ALA A 87 -5.79 41.10 19.84
CA ALA A 87 -6.96 41.02 20.71
C ALA A 87 -7.06 39.71 21.49
N ASN A 88 -6.63 38.58 20.90
CA ASN A 88 -6.83 37.24 21.50
C ASN A 88 -5.56 36.63 22.11
N VAL A 89 -4.36 37.09 21.72
CA VAL A 89 -3.08 36.53 22.14
C VAL A 89 -2.20 37.65 22.70
N SER A 90 -2.11 37.72 24.03
CA SER A 90 -1.29 38.71 24.72
C SER A 90 0.17 38.27 24.88
N GLY A 91 1.10 39.22 24.82
CA GLY A 91 2.53 39.03 25.11
C GLY A 91 3.35 38.59 23.90
N ASP A 92 4.55 38.06 24.16
CA ASP A 92 5.55 37.70 23.14
C ASP A 92 5.04 36.71 22.09
N LEU A 93 4.10 35.83 22.46
CA LEU A 93 3.49 34.88 21.52
C LEU A 93 2.68 35.60 20.43
N GLY A 94 1.95 36.66 20.77
CA GLY A 94 1.19 37.44 19.78
C GLY A 94 2.12 38.13 18.77
N GLN A 95 3.22 38.71 19.28
CA GLN A 95 4.22 39.35 18.44
C GLN A 95 4.94 38.33 17.52
N GLN A 96 5.30 37.16 18.03
CA GLN A 96 5.90 36.08 17.22
C GLN A 96 4.98 35.61 16.09
N LEU A 97 3.66 35.57 16.31
CA LEU A 97 2.70 35.19 15.27
C LEU A 97 2.63 36.23 14.14
N ILE A 98 2.69 37.52 14.48
CA ILE A 98 2.71 38.62 13.51
C ILE A 98 4.01 38.59 12.71
N GLU A 99 5.17 38.45 13.37
CA GLU A 99 6.47 38.33 12.70
C GLU A 99 6.54 37.11 11.79
N LEU A 100 5.95 35.98 12.20
CA LEU A 100 5.86 34.77 11.38
C LEU A 100 5.02 35.03 10.11
N MET A 101 3.91 35.77 10.24
CA MET A 101 3.06 36.14 9.11
C MET A 101 3.77 37.09 8.15
N GLU A 102 4.42 38.14 8.65
CA GLU A 102 5.22 39.07 7.83
C GLU A 102 6.35 38.34 7.11
N SER A 103 7.08 37.48 7.83
CA SER A 103 8.12 36.62 7.25
C SER A 103 7.57 35.71 6.15
N ALA A 104 6.33 35.19 6.31
CA ALA A 104 5.66 34.41 5.28
C ALA A 104 5.43 35.20 4.00
N ILE A 105 5.01 36.46 4.14
CA ILE A 105 4.75 37.35 3.01
C ILE A 105 6.05 37.75 2.32
N GLU A 106 7.07 38.15 3.07
CA GLU A 106 8.35 38.62 2.54
C GLU A 106 9.11 37.50 1.83
N SER A 107 9.19 36.32 2.45
CA SER A 107 9.99 35.19 1.96
C SER A 107 9.23 34.24 1.02
N ARG A 108 7.94 34.53 0.70
CA ARG A 108 7.03 33.64 -0.04
C ARG A 108 7.61 33.01 -1.31
N ALA A 109 8.34 33.79 -2.11
CA ALA A 109 8.90 33.30 -3.38
C ALA A 109 10.05 32.32 -3.14
N THR A 110 11.00 32.70 -2.29
CA THR A 110 12.18 31.88 -1.97
C THR A 110 11.78 30.59 -1.25
N VAL A 111 10.95 30.71 -0.20
CA VAL A 111 10.42 29.55 0.55
C VAL A 111 9.55 28.68 -0.35
N GLY A 112 8.76 29.27 -1.25
CA GLY A 112 7.94 28.54 -2.21
C GLY A 112 8.75 27.73 -3.21
N ILE A 113 9.80 28.31 -3.81
CA ILE A 113 10.65 27.61 -4.78
C ILE A 113 11.43 26.48 -4.10
N ILE A 114 12.07 26.76 -2.96
CA ILE A 114 12.82 25.74 -2.20
C ILE A 114 11.86 24.66 -1.72
N GLY A 115 10.73 25.06 -1.12
CA GLY A 115 9.68 24.16 -0.64
C GLY A 115 9.17 23.24 -1.74
N LEU A 116 8.85 23.76 -2.93
CA LEU A 116 8.40 22.97 -4.07
C LEU A 116 9.48 22.00 -4.56
N ALA A 117 10.74 22.45 -4.67
CA ALA A 117 11.84 21.60 -5.11
C ALA A 117 12.09 20.44 -4.11
N THR A 118 12.14 20.75 -2.81
CA THR A 118 12.33 19.73 -1.77
C THR A 118 11.09 18.85 -1.61
N ALA A 119 9.88 19.37 -1.78
CA ALA A 119 8.63 18.61 -1.75
C ALA A 119 8.53 17.65 -2.92
N ALA A 120 8.94 18.06 -4.12
CA ALA A 120 9.03 17.17 -5.27
C ALA A 120 10.02 16.05 -5.01
N TRP A 121 11.20 16.36 -4.47
CA TRP A 121 12.21 15.35 -4.13
C TRP A 121 11.75 14.36 -3.04
N ALA A 122 11.29 14.88 -1.90
CA ALA A 122 10.83 14.07 -0.76
C ALA A 122 9.56 13.28 -1.11
N GLY A 123 8.61 13.92 -1.81
CA GLY A 123 7.36 13.31 -2.25
C GLY A 123 7.61 12.16 -3.23
N LEU A 124 8.47 12.33 -4.23
CA LEU A 124 8.83 11.25 -5.16
C LEU A 124 9.47 10.06 -4.42
N GLY A 125 10.32 10.33 -3.42
CA GLY A 125 10.87 9.30 -2.53
C GLY A 125 9.78 8.56 -1.75
N TRP A 126 8.87 9.30 -1.13
CA TRP A 126 7.73 8.74 -0.41
C TRP A 126 6.85 7.86 -1.29
N MET A 127 6.50 8.33 -2.50
CA MET A 127 5.67 7.59 -3.44
C MET A 127 6.33 6.30 -3.90
N ASN A 128 7.63 6.33 -4.19
CA ASN A 128 8.36 5.13 -4.58
C ASN A 128 8.37 4.08 -3.46
N ASN A 129 8.55 4.50 -2.20
CA ASN A 129 8.51 3.60 -1.04
C ASN A 129 7.11 3.06 -0.78
N LEU A 130 6.07 3.88 -0.90
CA LEU A 130 4.67 3.43 -0.77
C LEU A 130 4.32 2.41 -1.86
N ARG A 131 4.67 2.70 -3.12
CA ARG A 131 4.47 1.80 -4.25
C ARG A 131 5.21 0.48 -4.08
N GLU A 132 6.44 0.52 -3.60
CA GLU A 132 7.23 -0.67 -3.27
C GLU A 132 6.52 -1.49 -2.17
N ALA A 133 6.18 -0.87 -1.05
CA ALA A 133 5.50 -1.52 0.06
C ALA A 133 4.18 -2.20 -0.35
N LEU A 134 3.36 -1.50 -1.13
CA LEU A 134 2.11 -2.05 -1.67
C LEU A 134 2.37 -3.24 -2.59
N SER A 135 3.35 -3.13 -3.50
CA SER A 135 3.69 -4.20 -4.44
C SER A 135 4.20 -5.47 -3.71
N GLN A 136 4.94 -5.28 -2.62
CA GLN A 136 5.44 -6.38 -1.78
C GLN A 136 4.30 -7.15 -1.07
N MET A 137 3.19 -6.49 -0.74
CA MET A 137 2.00 -7.18 -0.21
C MET A 137 1.33 -8.10 -1.24
N TRP A 138 1.49 -7.78 -2.53
CA TRP A 138 1.03 -8.61 -3.65
C TRP A 138 1.98 -9.78 -3.99
N GLY A 139 3.13 -9.89 -3.32
CA GLY A 139 4.13 -10.92 -3.64
C GLY A 139 4.91 -10.65 -4.93
N LEU A 140 4.78 -9.44 -5.49
CA LEU A 140 5.47 -9.03 -6.71
C LEU A 140 6.91 -8.66 -6.35
N TYR A 141 7.83 -9.59 -6.56
CA TYR A 141 9.26 -9.34 -6.44
C TYR A 141 9.79 -8.86 -7.79
N ARG A 142 10.35 -7.64 -7.78
CA ARG A 142 11.30 -7.07 -8.78
C ARG A 142 11.04 -7.39 -10.26
N ASP A 143 10.77 -6.32 -11.03
CA ASP A 143 11.74 -5.81 -12.02
C ASP A 143 11.41 -4.34 -12.34
N GLU A 144 12.45 -3.54 -12.58
CA GLU A 144 12.31 -2.16 -13.01
C GLU A 144 11.86 -2.14 -14.49
N LEU A 145 10.59 -1.83 -14.73
CA LEU A 145 10.11 -1.58 -16.10
C LEU A 145 10.67 -0.25 -16.66
N PRO A 146 11.00 -0.19 -17.97
CA PRO A 146 11.74 0.90 -18.58
C PRO A 146 10.84 2.13 -18.80
N GLY A 147 11.11 3.23 -18.09
CA GLY A 147 10.38 4.49 -18.29
C GLY A 147 10.51 5.50 -17.15
N PHE A 148 11.74 5.88 -16.79
CA PHE A 148 12.05 6.77 -15.65
C PHE A 148 11.20 8.06 -15.59
N VAL A 149 11.05 8.75 -16.73
CA VAL A 149 10.34 10.04 -16.79
C VAL A 149 8.82 9.87 -16.68
N LYS A 150 8.23 8.95 -17.44
CA LYS A 150 6.77 8.68 -17.38
C LYS A 150 6.35 8.19 -16.00
N LYS A 151 7.17 7.36 -15.35
CA LYS A 151 6.95 6.89 -13.98
C LYS A 151 6.97 8.05 -12.99
N LYS A 152 7.99 8.91 -13.03
CA LYS A 152 8.07 10.08 -12.14
C LYS A 152 6.90 11.05 -12.31
N LEU A 153 6.43 11.28 -13.53
CA LEU A 153 5.28 12.15 -13.77
C LEU A 153 3.98 11.53 -13.26
N SER A 154 3.79 10.22 -13.45
CA SER A 154 2.66 9.49 -12.88
C SER A 154 2.70 9.48 -11.36
N ASP A 155 3.89 9.33 -10.76
CA ASP A 155 4.09 9.38 -9.31
C ASP A 155 3.76 10.78 -8.76
N LEU A 156 4.14 11.83 -9.48
CA LEU A 156 3.81 13.21 -9.10
C LEU A 156 2.30 13.48 -9.17
N LEU A 157 1.61 13.03 -10.23
CA LEU A 157 0.16 13.15 -10.33
C LEU A 157 -0.56 12.33 -9.25
N ALA A 158 -0.06 11.12 -8.96
CA ALA A 158 -0.57 10.30 -7.87
C ALA A 158 -0.36 10.97 -6.51
N LEU A 159 0.79 11.61 -6.27
CA LEU A 159 1.05 12.39 -5.05
C LEU A 159 0.07 13.55 -4.90
N VAL A 160 -0.11 14.35 -5.95
CA VAL A 160 -1.03 15.51 -5.91
C VAL A 160 -2.47 15.07 -5.67
N SER A 161 -2.91 14.00 -6.34
CA SER A 161 -4.27 13.47 -6.14
C SER A 161 -4.47 12.91 -4.74
N LEU A 162 -3.49 12.17 -4.18
CA LEU A 162 -3.54 11.70 -2.79
C LEU A 162 -3.54 12.86 -1.80
N PHE A 163 -2.72 13.88 -2.03
CA PHE A 163 -2.68 15.07 -1.18
C PHE A 163 -4.02 15.79 -1.18
N LEU A 164 -4.58 16.08 -2.35
CA LEU A 164 -5.87 16.76 -2.46
C LEU A 164 -7.01 15.94 -1.84
N ALA A 165 -7.03 14.63 -2.06
CA ALA A 165 -8.03 13.74 -1.49
C ALA A 165 -7.89 13.64 0.05
N SER A 166 -6.66 13.67 0.57
CA SER A 166 -6.41 13.70 2.01
C SER A 166 -6.88 15.01 2.64
N VAL A 167 -6.58 16.16 2.02
CA VAL A 167 -7.08 17.47 2.45
C VAL A 167 -8.61 17.51 2.44
N LEU A 168 -9.24 17.00 1.38
CA LEU A 168 -10.69 16.91 1.29
C LEU A 168 -11.27 16.04 2.42
N THR A 169 -10.66 14.88 2.70
CA THR A 169 -11.10 13.99 3.77
C THR A 169 -11.01 14.66 5.14
N LEU A 170 -9.92 15.39 5.40
CA LEU A 170 -9.74 16.15 6.63
C LEU A 170 -10.75 17.31 6.74
N ALA A 171 -10.97 18.04 5.66
CA ALA A 171 -11.96 19.11 5.60
C ALA A 171 -13.38 18.59 5.88
N LEU A 172 -13.78 17.49 5.23
CA LEU A 172 -15.08 16.83 5.49
C LEU A 172 -15.21 16.34 6.93
N THR A 173 -14.12 15.82 7.50
CA THR A 173 -14.09 15.42 8.92
C THR A 173 -14.31 16.63 9.84
N ALA A 174 -13.68 17.77 9.53
CA ALA A 174 -13.85 19.01 10.29
C ALA A 174 -15.27 19.60 10.15
N LEU A 175 -15.86 19.56 8.95
CA LEU A 175 -17.24 19.97 8.69
C LEU A 175 -18.27 19.08 9.38
N GLY A 176 -17.93 17.82 9.67
CA GLY A 176 -18.77 16.90 10.45
C GLY A 176 -18.81 17.20 11.95
N ASN A 177 -18.07 18.19 12.44
CA ASN A 177 -18.02 18.56 13.85
C ASN A 177 -19.26 19.38 14.25
N THR A 178 -19.80 19.10 15.45
CA THR A 178 -21.11 19.60 15.89
C THR A 178 -21.23 21.13 15.85
N THR A 179 -20.13 21.84 16.16
CA THR A 179 -20.10 23.31 16.19
C THR A 179 -20.27 23.92 14.79
N VAL A 180 -19.59 23.37 13.78
CA VAL A 180 -19.67 23.88 12.41
C VAL A 180 -21.05 23.60 11.80
N ILE A 181 -21.64 22.45 12.10
CA ILE A 181 -23.01 22.11 11.67
C ILE A 181 -24.02 23.08 12.30
N GLN A 182 -23.83 23.47 13.57
CA GLN A 182 -24.68 24.45 14.25
C GLN A 182 -24.56 25.84 13.62
N ASP A 183 -23.36 26.30 13.27
CA ASP A 183 -23.14 27.58 12.59
C ASP A 183 -23.79 27.62 11.21
N ILE A 184 -23.71 26.52 10.44
CA ILE A 184 -24.38 26.40 9.14
C ILE A 184 -25.91 26.41 9.30
N LEU A 185 -26.44 25.70 10.29
CA LEU A 185 -27.88 25.67 10.58
C LEU A 185 -28.41 27.04 11.04
N MET A 186 -27.61 27.80 11.80
CA MET A 186 -27.90 29.18 12.18
C MET A 186 -27.92 30.09 10.94
N TRP A 187 -26.98 29.92 10.01
CA TRP A 187 -26.93 30.71 8.77
C TRP A 187 -28.13 30.45 7.84
N PHE A 188 -28.62 29.21 7.78
CA PHE A 188 -29.81 28.83 7.01
C PHE A 188 -31.14 29.03 7.74
N GLY A 189 -31.14 29.55 8.98
CA GLY A 189 -32.36 29.91 9.71
C GLY A 189 -33.15 28.74 10.33
N PHE A 190 -32.51 27.59 10.56
CA PHE A 190 -33.12 26.42 11.21
C PHE A 190 -32.43 26.08 12.55
N PRO A 191 -32.61 26.90 13.60
CA PRO A 191 -31.84 26.78 14.85
C PRO A 191 -32.12 25.49 15.66
N ASP A 192 -33.33 24.91 15.59
CA ASP A 192 -33.79 23.89 16.56
C ASP A 192 -34.24 22.54 15.96
N SER A 193 -33.90 22.23 14.71
CA SER A 193 -34.28 20.92 14.14
C SER A 193 -33.24 19.84 14.48
N THR A 194 -33.43 19.16 15.62
CA THR A 194 -32.62 17.99 16.02
C THR A 194 -32.58 16.92 14.93
N ALA A 195 -33.66 16.77 14.15
CA ALA A 195 -33.71 15.83 13.04
C ALA A 195 -32.75 16.22 11.88
N LEU A 196 -32.65 17.51 11.55
CA LEU A 196 -31.79 18.00 10.47
C LEU A 196 -30.32 17.93 10.88
N SER A 197 -29.99 18.25 12.14
CA SER A 197 -28.61 18.15 12.63
C SER A 197 -28.12 16.70 12.68
N VAL A 198 -28.98 15.75 13.08
CA VAL A 198 -28.67 14.31 13.01
C VAL A 198 -28.52 13.85 11.55
N LEU A 199 -29.42 14.27 10.65
CA LEU A 199 -29.33 13.93 9.23
C LEU A 199 -28.03 14.45 8.58
N LEU A 200 -27.68 15.71 8.81
CA LEU A 200 -26.45 16.32 8.31
C LEU A 200 -25.22 15.61 8.87
N ARG A 201 -25.23 15.22 10.16
CA ARG A 201 -24.13 14.46 10.76
C ARG A 201 -23.98 13.08 10.14
N VAL A 202 -25.07 12.35 9.93
CA VAL A 202 -25.06 11.04 9.27
C VAL A 202 -24.56 11.19 7.83
N ALA A 203 -25.01 12.23 7.10
CA ALA A 203 -24.55 12.52 5.75
C ALA A 203 -23.04 12.82 5.72
N SER A 204 -22.52 13.66 6.63
CA SER A 204 -21.09 13.96 6.70
C SER A 204 -20.25 12.71 7.01
N ILE A 205 -20.70 11.85 7.91
CA ILE A 205 -20.01 10.58 8.21
C ILE A 205 -20.05 9.65 6.98
N ALA A 206 -21.20 9.52 6.32
CA ALA A 206 -21.33 8.70 5.13
C ALA A 206 -20.44 9.20 3.98
N ILE A 207 -20.37 10.52 3.77
CA ILE A 207 -19.49 11.14 2.77
C ILE A 207 -18.02 10.93 3.15
N SER A 208 -17.64 11.09 4.43
CA SER A 208 -16.27 10.82 4.90
C SER A 208 -15.86 9.38 4.66
N ILE A 209 -16.73 8.41 4.96
CA ILE A 209 -16.49 6.99 4.68
C ILE A 209 -16.36 6.77 3.17
N LEU A 210 -17.24 7.36 2.36
CA LEU A 210 -17.22 7.21 0.90
C LEU A 210 -15.91 7.75 0.30
N VAL A 211 -15.48 8.95 0.70
CA VAL A 211 -14.24 9.56 0.22
C VAL A 211 -13.03 8.74 0.68
N SER A 212 -12.98 8.34 1.96
CA SER A 212 -11.92 7.47 2.48
C SER A 212 -11.87 6.14 1.74
N TRP A 213 -13.04 5.56 1.43
CA TRP A 213 -13.16 4.32 0.67
C TRP A 213 -12.59 4.46 -0.74
N LEU A 214 -13.00 5.50 -1.48
CA LEU A 214 -12.49 5.77 -2.82
C LEU A 214 -10.98 6.02 -2.80
N LEU A 215 -10.49 6.76 -1.81
CA LEU A 215 -9.06 7.04 -1.63
C LEU A 215 -8.28 5.75 -1.41
N PHE A 216 -8.67 4.92 -0.44
CA PHE A 216 -7.95 3.67 -0.17
C PHE A 216 -8.08 2.67 -1.31
N THR A 217 -9.24 2.58 -1.97
CA THR A 217 -9.38 1.78 -3.19
C THR A 217 -8.44 2.26 -4.28
N TYR A 218 -8.32 3.57 -4.51
CA TYR A 218 -7.38 4.13 -5.48
C TYR A 218 -5.93 3.78 -5.13
N VAL A 219 -5.54 3.95 -3.86
CA VAL A 219 -4.21 3.58 -3.33
C VAL A 219 -3.93 2.10 -3.61
N ILE A 220 -4.85 1.20 -3.26
CA ILE A 220 -4.65 -0.25 -3.37
C ILE A 220 -4.73 -0.73 -4.83
N ALA A 221 -5.51 -0.08 -5.69
CA ALA A 221 -5.71 -0.50 -7.08
C ALA A 221 -4.66 0.04 -8.06
N ARG A 222 -4.24 1.30 -7.90
CA ARG A 222 -3.45 2.04 -8.91
C ARG A 222 -2.01 2.28 -8.53
N LEU A 223 -1.67 2.24 -7.25
CA LEU A 223 -0.28 2.44 -6.81
C LEU A 223 0.58 1.18 -6.87
N PRO A 224 0.11 -0.07 -6.76
CA PRO A 224 0.96 -1.22 -7.06
C PRO A 224 1.55 -1.13 -8.47
N ARG A 225 2.71 -1.75 -8.70
CA ARG A 225 3.39 -1.71 -10.01
C ARG A 225 2.64 -2.50 -11.09
N GLU A 226 1.87 -3.49 -10.70
CA GLU A 226 1.04 -4.28 -11.61
C GLU A 226 -0.45 -4.00 -11.39
N SER A 227 -1.23 -4.20 -12.44
CA SER A 227 -2.67 -3.97 -12.42
C SER A 227 -3.35 -4.99 -11.51
N VAL A 228 -3.94 -4.51 -10.44
CA VAL A 228 -4.74 -5.30 -9.50
C VAL A 228 -6.21 -5.28 -9.92
N SER A 229 -6.94 -6.36 -9.62
CA SER A 229 -8.39 -6.41 -9.85
C SER A 229 -9.13 -5.35 -9.01
N LEU A 230 -9.82 -4.43 -9.69
CA LEU A 230 -10.55 -3.32 -9.04
C LEU A 230 -11.57 -3.80 -7.99
N ARG A 231 -12.23 -4.93 -8.25
CA ARG A 231 -13.21 -5.51 -7.33
C ARG A 231 -12.60 -5.88 -5.98
N SER A 232 -11.40 -6.46 -6.00
CA SER A 232 -10.66 -6.83 -4.80
C SER A 232 -10.18 -5.59 -4.04
N SER A 233 -9.66 -4.60 -4.76
CA SER A 233 -9.24 -3.32 -4.19
C SER A 233 -10.41 -2.52 -3.60
N MET A 234 -11.62 -2.64 -4.14
CA MET A 234 -12.83 -2.03 -3.57
C MET A 234 -13.18 -2.66 -2.22
N ARG A 235 -13.17 -3.99 -2.13
CA ARG A 235 -13.45 -4.71 -0.87
C ARG A 235 -12.41 -4.39 0.20
N ALA A 236 -11.13 -4.43 -0.15
CA ALA A 236 -10.05 -4.08 0.76
C ALA A 236 -10.05 -2.59 1.14
N GLY A 237 -10.32 -1.71 0.18
CA GLY A 237 -10.45 -0.27 0.45
C GLY A 237 -11.56 0.02 1.45
N LEU A 238 -12.65 -0.76 1.46
CA LEU A 238 -13.74 -0.59 2.43
C LEU A 238 -13.27 -0.97 3.84
N ILE A 239 -12.51 -2.05 3.98
CA ILE A 239 -11.89 -2.45 5.25
C ILE A 239 -10.95 -1.35 5.75
N ALA A 240 -10.11 -0.82 4.87
CA ALA A 240 -9.21 0.30 5.19
C ALA A 240 -10.00 1.54 5.63
N ALA A 241 -11.06 1.91 4.92
CA ALA A 241 -11.88 3.09 5.21
C ALA A 241 -12.59 2.97 6.56
N VAL A 242 -13.25 1.84 6.81
CA VAL A 242 -13.91 1.60 8.10
C VAL A 242 -12.89 1.60 9.24
N GLY A 243 -11.74 0.92 9.06
CA GLY A 243 -10.66 0.93 10.04
C GLY A 243 -10.09 2.31 10.28
N PHE A 244 -9.95 3.13 9.23
CA PHE A 244 -9.46 4.51 9.32
C PHE A 244 -10.43 5.43 10.05
N GLU A 245 -11.73 5.31 9.81
CA GLU A 245 -12.74 6.08 10.53
C GLU A 245 -12.80 5.71 12.02
N ILE A 246 -12.76 4.41 12.34
CA ILE A 246 -12.64 3.93 13.73
C ILE A 246 -11.36 4.49 14.37
N PHE A 247 -10.24 4.42 13.65
CA PHE A 247 -8.97 4.96 14.12
C PHE A 247 -9.06 6.46 14.38
N LYS A 248 -9.65 7.27 13.49
CA LYS A 248 -9.84 8.72 13.72
C LYS A 248 -10.64 9.00 14.99
N LEU A 249 -11.69 8.22 15.26
CA LEU A 249 -12.48 8.36 16.48
C LEU A 249 -11.63 8.06 17.73
N VAL A 250 -10.92 6.94 17.74
CA VAL A 250 -10.02 6.55 18.85
C VAL A 250 -8.90 7.58 19.03
N ALA A 251 -8.28 8.02 17.93
CA ALA A 251 -7.21 9.01 17.93
C ALA A 251 -7.69 10.35 18.48
N SER A 252 -8.91 10.79 18.12
CA SER A 252 -9.49 12.04 18.65
C SER A 252 -9.67 11.99 20.17
N ILE A 253 -10.12 10.87 20.71
CA ILE A 253 -10.27 10.67 22.16
C ILE A 253 -8.89 10.64 22.83
N TYR A 254 -7.97 9.86 22.28
CA TYR A 254 -6.60 9.72 22.79
C TYR A 254 -5.86 11.06 22.83
N LEU A 255 -5.94 11.85 21.75
CA LEU A 255 -5.24 13.13 21.64
C LEU A 255 -5.74 14.14 22.70
N LYS A 256 -7.05 14.17 22.97
CA LYS A 256 -7.63 14.97 24.06
C LYS A 256 -7.10 14.58 25.43
N SER A 257 -6.80 13.30 25.65
CA SER A 257 -6.27 12.82 26.93
C SER A 257 -4.77 13.09 27.09
N VAL A 258 -3.98 13.02 26.01
CA VAL A 258 -2.51 13.14 26.07
C VAL A 258 -2.04 14.58 26.06
N LEU A 259 -2.74 15.48 25.35
CA LEU A 259 -2.34 16.89 25.24
C LEU A 259 -2.58 17.72 26.51
N THR A 260 -3.16 17.15 27.57
CA THR A 260 -3.44 17.87 28.83
C THR A 260 -2.21 18.06 29.71
N GLY A 261 -1.18 17.25 29.56
CA GLY A 261 0.06 17.34 30.33
C GLY A 261 1.15 18.17 29.64
N PRO A 262 2.10 18.79 30.38
CA PRO A 262 3.18 19.59 29.80
C PRO A 262 4.03 18.82 28.78
N ALA A 263 4.35 17.55 29.06
CA ALA A 263 5.07 16.69 28.11
C ALA A 263 4.25 16.36 26.86
N GLY A 264 2.93 16.19 27.03
CA GLY A 264 2.02 15.95 25.92
C GLY A 264 1.85 17.17 25.01
N ALA A 265 1.80 18.37 25.57
CA ALA A 265 1.78 19.60 24.77
C ALA A 265 3.06 19.77 23.94
N THR A 266 4.23 19.43 24.50
CA THR A 266 5.52 19.58 23.81
C THR A 266 5.79 18.47 22.78
N PHE A 267 5.59 17.20 23.14
CA PHE A 267 5.95 16.05 22.28
C PHE A 267 4.76 15.44 21.52
N GLY A 268 3.52 15.69 21.99
CA GLY A 268 2.30 15.09 21.48
C GLY A 268 2.03 15.35 19.99
N PRO A 269 2.26 16.55 19.43
CA PRO A 269 2.05 16.78 18.01
C PRO A 269 2.91 15.88 17.12
N VAL A 270 4.21 15.76 17.40
CA VAL A 270 5.14 14.94 16.61
C VAL A 270 4.84 13.45 16.78
N LEU A 271 4.69 12.98 18.03
CA LEU A 271 4.38 11.58 18.30
C LEU A 271 3.00 11.18 17.77
N GLY A 272 2.00 12.05 17.92
CA GLY A 272 0.66 11.85 17.40
C GLY A 272 0.65 11.70 15.88
N LEU A 273 1.41 12.54 15.18
CA LEU A 273 1.58 12.43 13.73
C LEU A 273 2.29 11.14 13.32
N MET A 274 3.34 10.73 14.04
CA MET A 274 4.04 9.47 13.78
C MET A 274 3.12 8.26 13.96
N VAL A 275 2.36 8.21 15.07
CA VAL A 275 1.39 7.14 15.32
C VAL A 275 0.28 7.15 14.26
N PHE A 276 -0.20 8.34 13.90
CA PHE A 276 -1.21 8.50 12.85
C PHE A 276 -0.73 7.94 11.51
N ALA A 277 0.46 8.34 11.07
CA ALA A 277 1.05 7.84 9.83
C ALA A 277 1.32 6.33 9.89
N TYR A 278 1.83 5.82 11.02
CA TYR A 278 2.13 4.40 11.19
C TYR A 278 0.88 3.52 11.16
N ILE A 279 -0.16 3.89 11.91
CA ILE A 279 -1.42 3.12 11.93
C ILE A 279 -2.12 3.21 10.57
N THR A 280 -2.11 4.38 9.91
CA THR A 280 -2.69 4.52 8.56
C THR A 280 -1.94 3.65 7.55
N ALA A 281 -0.61 3.67 7.55
CA ALA A 281 0.20 2.83 6.67
C ALA A 281 -0.06 1.34 6.94
N ARG A 282 -0.15 0.94 8.21
CA ARG A 282 -0.48 -0.44 8.60
C ARG A 282 -1.86 -0.87 8.13
N LEU A 283 -2.88 -0.04 8.28
CA LEU A 283 -4.23 -0.30 7.78
C LEU A 283 -4.26 -0.50 6.27
N VAL A 284 -3.57 0.37 5.52
CA VAL A 284 -3.47 0.29 4.06
C VAL A 284 -2.75 -0.99 3.63
N LEU A 285 -1.59 -1.29 4.22
CA LEU A 285 -0.79 -2.45 3.86
C LEU A 285 -1.48 -3.77 4.25
N PHE A 286 -2.12 -3.82 5.43
CA PHE A 286 -2.91 -4.98 5.83
C PHE A 286 -4.10 -5.20 4.89
N SER A 287 -4.82 -4.14 4.54
CA SER A 287 -5.93 -4.22 3.58
C SER A 287 -5.44 -4.64 2.19
N THR A 288 -4.23 -4.24 1.81
CA THR A 288 -3.59 -4.70 0.56
C THR A 288 -3.27 -6.20 0.62
N ALA A 289 -2.72 -6.69 1.73
CA ALA A 289 -2.50 -8.12 1.95
C ALA A 289 -3.81 -8.92 1.98
N TRP A 290 -4.89 -8.34 2.51
CA TRP A 290 -6.24 -8.90 2.43
C TRP A 290 -6.73 -9.05 0.99
N ALA A 291 -6.56 -8.01 0.17
CA ALA A 291 -6.89 -8.09 -1.25
C ALA A 291 -6.07 -9.18 -1.96
N ALA A 292 -4.76 -9.23 -1.69
CA ALA A 292 -3.85 -10.20 -2.31
C ALA A 292 -4.14 -11.65 -1.96
N THR A 293 -4.79 -11.91 -0.82
CA THR A 293 -5.13 -13.26 -0.34
C THR A 293 -6.56 -13.68 -0.70
N LEU A 294 -7.31 -12.87 -1.44
CA LEU A 294 -8.61 -13.28 -1.97
C LEU A 294 -8.42 -14.42 -2.98
N PRO A 295 -9.34 -15.41 -3.02
CA PRO A 295 -9.24 -16.54 -3.96
C PRO A 295 -9.13 -16.11 -5.43
N GLU A 296 -9.76 -14.99 -5.80
CA GLU A 296 -9.71 -14.43 -7.15
C GLU A 296 -8.33 -13.88 -7.57
N ASN A 297 -7.44 -13.64 -6.60
CA ASN A 297 -6.09 -13.11 -6.82
C ASN A 297 -4.98 -14.09 -6.42
N MET A 298 -5.33 -15.21 -5.79
CA MET A 298 -4.43 -16.35 -5.62
C MET A 298 -4.29 -17.08 -6.96
N GLY A 299 -3.71 -16.40 -7.95
CA GLY A 299 -3.34 -17.02 -9.22
C GLY A 299 -2.22 -18.03 -9.02
N GLU A 300 -2.20 -19.07 -9.86
CA GLU A 300 -1.14 -20.08 -9.88
C GLU A 300 0.22 -19.38 -9.92
N GLU A 301 1.10 -19.68 -8.96
CA GLU A 301 2.49 -19.23 -9.04
C GLU A 301 3.02 -19.63 -10.42
N PRO A 302 3.64 -18.71 -11.19
CA PRO A 302 4.24 -19.05 -12.47
C PRO A 302 5.19 -20.20 -12.23
N VAL A 303 4.80 -21.42 -12.66
CA VAL A 303 5.65 -22.59 -12.54
C VAL A 303 6.93 -22.22 -13.29
N PRO A 304 8.08 -22.12 -12.60
CA PRO A 304 9.32 -21.73 -13.27
C PRO A 304 9.51 -22.70 -14.43
N ALA A 305 9.82 -22.15 -15.61
CA ALA A 305 10.06 -22.97 -16.79
C ALA A 305 11.01 -24.11 -16.38
N PRO A 306 10.66 -25.38 -16.67
CA PRO A 306 11.49 -26.49 -16.25
C PRO A 306 12.92 -26.22 -16.71
N GLY A 307 13.90 -26.52 -15.84
CA GLY A 307 15.31 -26.37 -16.18
C GLY A 307 15.63 -27.04 -17.52
N PRO A 308 16.71 -26.63 -18.20
CA PRO A 308 17.06 -27.15 -19.52
C PRO A 308 16.92 -28.66 -19.57
N ALA A 309 16.20 -29.18 -20.56
CA ALA A 309 15.99 -30.63 -20.68
C ALA A 309 17.36 -31.31 -20.74
N VAL A 310 17.71 -32.05 -19.68
CA VAL A 310 18.94 -32.85 -19.65
C VAL A 310 18.68 -34.09 -20.49
N ILE A 311 18.96 -33.99 -21.79
CA ILE A 311 18.84 -35.10 -22.73
C ILE A 311 20.02 -36.05 -22.47
N ASN A 312 19.80 -37.02 -21.58
CA ASN A 312 20.71 -38.15 -21.43
C ASN A 312 20.51 -39.08 -22.64
N ASN A 313 21.32 -38.91 -23.67
CA ASN A 313 21.34 -39.85 -24.79
C ASN A 313 21.84 -41.20 -24.28
N ARG A 314 20.92 -42.13 -24.02
CA ARG A 314 21.28 -43.50 -23.67
C ARG A 314 21.80 -44.16 -24.94
N ILE A 315 23.11 -44.09 -25.15
CA ILE A 315 23.78 -44.83 -26.23
C ILE A 315 23.60 -46.32 -25.89
N ILE A 316 22.54 -46.92 -26.42
CA ILE A 316 22.35 -48.37 -26.37
C ILE A 316 23.38 -48.93 -27.35
N HIS A 317 24.55 -49.32 -26.84
CA HIS A 317 25.49 -50.14 -27.58
C HIS A 317 24.79 -51.48 -27.87
N ARG A 318 24.18 -51.59 -29.06
CA ARG A 318 23.87 -52.91 -29.62
C ARG A 318 25.23 -53.54 -29.94
N PRO A 319 25.64 -54.64 -29.27
CA PRO A 319 26.86 -55.32 -29.66
C PRO A 319 26.73 -55.72 -31.13
N GLY A 320 27.68 -55.30 -31.97
CA GLY A 320 27.75 -55.75 -33.35
C GLY A 320 27.80 -57.28 -33.43
N LEU A 321 27.45 -57.83 -34.60
CA LEU A 321 27.55 -59.27 -34.87
C LEU A 321 28.92 -59.79 -34.43
N ARG A 322 28.93 -60.73 -33.48
CA ARG A 322 30.18 -61.31 -33.00
C ARG A 322 30.86 -62.05 -34.17
N PRO A 323 32.19 -62.07 -34.26
CA PRO A 323 32.90 -62.66 -35.41
C PRO A 323 32.48 -64.11 -35.74
N TRP A 324 32.16 -64.89 -34.71
CA TRP A 324 31.67 -66.27 -34.89
C TRP A 324 30.28 -66.34 -35.53
N GLN A 325 29.39 -65.37 -35.28
CA GLN A 325 28.06 -65.30 -35.89
C GLN A 325 28.16 -64.96 -37.37
N ALA A 326 29.09 -64.05 -37.72
CA ALA A 326 29.41 -63.76 -39.12
C ALA A 326 29.99 -65.01 -39.81
N ALA A 327 30.93 -65.71 -39.17
CA ALA A 327 31.51 -66.94 -39.70
C ALA A 327 30.47 -68.06 -39.87
N ALA A 328 29.55 -68.23 -38.91
CA ALA A 328 28.48 -69.21 -38.99
C ALA A 328 27.49 -68.91 -40.12
N ALA A 329 27.13 -67.63 -40.32
CA ALA A 329 26.27 -67.22 -41.43
C ALA A 329 26.92 -67.49 -42.79
N VAL A 330 28.23 -67.22 -42.92
CA VAL A 330 28.99 -67.54 -44.14
C VAL A 330 29.04 -69.05 -44.39
N ALA A 331 29.33 -69.84 -43.37
CA ALA A 331 29.38 -71.31 -43.48
C ALA A 331 28.01 -71.91 -43.86
N ALA A 332 26.92 -71.42 -43.24
CA ALA A 332 25.57 -71.83 -43.59
C ALA A 332 25.19 -71.44 -45.03
N GLY A 333 25.59 -70.24 -45.48
CA GLY A 333 25.42 -69.80 -46.87
C GLY A 333 26.18 -70.68 -47.87
N ALA A 334 27.43 -71.04 -47.56
CA ALA A 334 28.24 -71.93 -48.38
C ALA A 334 27.64 -73.35 -48.46
N ALA A 335 27.17 -73.90 -47.34
CA ALA A 335 26.50 -75.20 -47.30
C ALA A 335 25.19 -75.19 -48.10
N GLY A 336 24.40 -74.11 -48.00
CA GLY A 336 23.19 -73.90 -48.79
C GLY A 336 23.45 -73.78 -50.29
N ALA A 337 24.50 -73.06 -50.69
CA ALA A 337 24.88 -72.95 -52.10
C ALA A 337 25.33 -74.30 -52.68
N LEU A 338 26.06 -75.10 -51.90
CA LEU A 338 26.51 -76.44 -52.30
C LEU A 338 25.36 -77.46 -52.35
N SER A 339 24.34 -77.33 -51.50
CA SER A 339 23.16 -78.21 -51.57
C SER A 339 22.27 -77.86 -52.77
N LEU A 340 22.07 -76.57 -53.05
CA LEU A 340 21.36 -76.08 -54.23
C LEU A 340 22.08 -76.46 -55.54
N SER A 341 23.41 -76.38 -55.59
CA SER A 341 24.17 -76.77 -56.79
C SER A 341 24.08 -78.27 -57.08
N ARG A 342 24.07 -79.11 -56.03
CA ARG A 342 23.87 -80.56 -56.15
C ARG A 342 22.45 -80.94 -56.59
N TRP A 343 21.44 -80.15 -56.21
CA TRP A 343 20.06 -80.39 -56.63
C TRP A 343 19.82 -80.02 -58.09
N ARG A 344 20.57 -79.04 -58.62
CA ARG A 344 20.45 -78.56 -60.01
C ARG A 344 21.22 -79.41 -61.05
N GLN A 345 22.03 -80.37 -60.60
CA GLN A 345 22.81 -81.30 -61.45
C GLN A 345 22.21 -82.71 -61.54
N ARG A 346 21.01 -82.94 -60.98
CA ARG A 346 20.19 -84.14 -61.18
C ARG A 346 19.04 -83.83 -62.11
#